data_AF-A0A0R3MV69-F1
#
_entry.id   AF-A0A0R3MV69-F1
#
_cell.length_a   1.000
_cell.length_b   1.000
_cell.length_c   1.000
_cell.angle_alpha   90.00
_cell.angle_beta   90.00
_cell.angle_gamma   90.00
#
_symmetry.space_group_name_H-M   'P 1'
#
loop_
_entity.id
_entity.type
_entity.pdbx_description
1 polymer ?
#
loop_
_entity_poly.entity_id
_entity_poly.type
_entity_poly.pdbx_seq_one_letter_code
_entity_poly.pdbx_strand_id
1 'polypeptide(L)'
;MLKPWKDIAAFYRDLVSGGTQLQGMMHLVEQIDVSRYATGIFGETSMHDLCVMQTAGAFPLGPYLRISPRFDGTVEFRYVDTHVTTRQWHRVVKDEDVFARLVGFFDQLHWFASEHSKS
;
A
#
# COMPACT_ATOMS: atom_id res chain seq x y z
N MET A 1 -14.34 -3.11 5.09
CA MET A 1 -14.16 -3.43 6.52
C MET A 1 -12.67 -3.54 6.74
N LEU A 2 -12.13 -2.75 7.65
CA LEU A 2 -10.69 -2.71 7.93
C LEU A 2 -10.23 -4.09 8.37
N LYS A 3 -9.17 -4.59 7.71
CA LYS A 3 -8.57 -5.87 8.08
C LYS A 3 -7.28 -5.62 8.87
N PRO A 4 -7.02 -6.39 9.93
CA PRO A 4 -5.68 -6.46 10.52
C PRO A 4 -4.64 -6.76 9.43
N TRP A 5 -3.46 -6.14 9.52
CA TRP A 5 -2.38 -6.34 8.54
C TRP A 5 -1.99 -7.82 8.38
N LYS A 6 -1.97 -8.56 9.48
CA LYS A 6 -1.79 -10.03 9.48
C LYS A 6 -2.79 -10.78 8.59
N ASP A 7 -4.05 -10.36 8.55
CA ASP A 7 -5.09 -11.01 7.73
C ASP A 7 -4.92 -10.65 6.25
N ILE A 8 -4.45 -9.43 5.96
CA ILE A 8 -4.08 -9.00 4.60
C ILE A 8 -2.84 -9.78 4.12
N ALA A 9 -1.85 -10.01 5.00
CA ALA A 9 -0.67 -10.80 4.68
C ALA A 9 -1.05 -12.25 4.36
N ALA A 10 -1.92 -12.85 5.17
CA ALA A 10 -2.47 -14.18 4.92
C ALA A 10 -3.18 -14.27 3.56
N PHE A 11 -4.01 -13.27 3.24
CA PHE A 11 -4.68 -13.18 1.95
C PHE A 11 -3.71 -13.23 0.75
N TYR A 12 -2.65 -12.43 0.76
CA TYR A 12 -1.65 -12.46 -0.33
C TYR A 12 -0.83 -13.75 -0.34
N ARG A 13 -0.53 -14.33 0.82
CA ARG A 13 0.17 -15.62 0.92
C ARG A 13 -0.65 -16.75 0.30
N ASP A 14 -1.96 -16.76 0.51
CA ASP A 14 -2.85 -17.76 -0.09
C ASP A 14 -2.86 -17.65 -1.63
N LEU A 15 -2.91 -16.42 -2.16
CA LEU A 15 -2.86 -16.18 -3.61
C LEU A 15 -1.53 -16.63 -4.23
N VAL A 16 -0.41 -16.34 -3.56
CA VAL A 16 0.93 -16.78 -4.00
C VAL A 16 1.05 -18.30 -3.95
N SER A 17 0.54 -18.92 -2.87
CA SER A 17 0.53 -20.38 -2.72
C SER A 17 -0.34 -21.07 -3.77
N GLY A 18 -1.39 -20.39 -4.24
CA GLY A 18 -2.23 -20.81 -5.37
C GLY A 18 -1.60 -20.59 -6.76
N GLY A 19 -0.37 -20.08 -6.84
CA GLY A 19 0.37 -19.89 -8.10
C GLY A 19 0.25 -18.49 -8.71
N THR A 20 -0.41 -17.54 -8.03
CA THR A 20 -0.50 -16.16 -8.51
C THR A 20 0.83 -15.43 -8.29
N GLN A 21 1.34 -14.73 -9.30
CA GLN A 21 2.59 -13.97 -9.20
C GLN A 21 2.39 -12.64 -8.46
N LEU A 22 2.30 -12.70 -7.12
CA LEU A 22 2.06 -11.56 -6.22
C LEU A 22 3.09 -11.45 -5.10
N GLN A 23 4.31 -11.95 -5.31
CA GLN A 23 5.37 -11.95 -4.31
C GLN A 23 5.70 -10.54 -3.82
N GLY A 24 5.77 -9.54 -4.71
CA GLY A 24 5.94 -8.14 -4.33
C GLY A 24 4.85 -7.62 -3.40
N MET A 25 3.59 -7.97 -3.64
CA MET A 25 2.46 -7.57 -2.79
C MET A 25 2.47 -8.29 -1.42
N MET A 26 2.78 -9.59 -1.41
CA MET A 26 2.92 -10.36 -0.19
C MET A 26 4.02 -9.78 0.72
N HIS A 27 5.22 -9.60 0.16
CA HIS A 27 6.35 -9.02 0.90
C HIS A 27 6.06 -7.59 1.37
N LEU A 28 5.38 -6.78 0.55
CA LEU A 28 4.96 -5.43 0.96
C LEU A 28 4.12 -5.47 2.23
N VAL A 29 3.08 -6.31 2.27
CA VAL A 29 2.15 -6.35 3.41
C VAL A 29 2.83 -6.92 4.65
N GLU A 30 3.68 -7.94 4.50
CA GLU A 30 4.49 -8.48 5.61
C GLU A 30 5.43 -7.42 6.18
N GLN A 31 6.04 -6.59 5.33
CA GLN A 31 6.88 -5.47 5.76
C GLN A 31 6.06 -4.36 6.43
N ILE A 32 4.85 -4.06 5.95
CA ILE A 32 3.96 -3.11 6.62
C ILE A 32 3.62 -3.61 8.04
N ASP A 33 3.20 -4.87 8.18
CA ASP A 33 2.74 -5.47 9.45
C ASP A 33 3.79 -5.36 10.57
N VAL A 34 5.06 -5.54 10.23
CA VAL A 34 6.18 -5.46 11.19
C VAL A 34 6.81 -4.07 11.30
N SER A 35 6.37 -3.11 10.49
CA SER A 35 6.93 -1.75 10.50
C SER A 35 6.23 -0.84 11.52
N ARG A 36 6.86 0.29 11.81
CA ARG A 36 6.25 1.38 12.59
C ARG A 36 4.96 1.96 11.96
N TYR A 37 4.73 1.73 10.67
CA TYR A 37 3.60 2.30 9.94
C TYR A 37 2.30 1.53 10.19
N ALA A 38 2.37 0.27 10.62
CA ALA A 38 1.21 -0.62 10.80
C ALA A 38 0.07 0.00 11.62
N THR A 39 0.40 0.83 12.61
CA THR A 39 -0.56 1.45 13.53
C THR A 39 -1.13 2.78 13.03
N GLY A 40 -0.51 3.41 12.03
CA GLY A 40 -0.90 4.73 11.52
C GLY A 40 -1.54 4.72 10.13
N ILE A 41 -1.63 3.56 9.50
CA ILE A 41 -2.36 3.36 8.25
C ILE A 41 -3.29 2.17 8.33
N PHE A 42 -4.29 2.18 7.47
CA PHE A 42 -5.32 1.17 7.37
C PHE A 42 -5.28 0.54 5.98
N GLY A 43 -5.55 -0.76 5.90
CA GLY A 43 -5.54 -1.53 4.65
C GLY A 43 -6.90 -2.17 4.34
N GLU A 44 -7.28 -2.16 3.07
CA GLU A 44 -8.33 -3.01 2.51
C GLU A 44 -7.85 -3.66 1.20
N THR A 45 -8.35 -4.85 0.88
CA THR A 45 -8.04 -5.54 -0.38
C THR A 45 -9.22 -5.49 -1.35
N SER A 46 -8.93 -5.29 -2.63
CA SER A 46 -9.90 -5.38 -3.72
C SER A 46 -9.32 -6.19 -4.87
N MET A 47 -9.83 -7.39 -5.11
CA MET A 47 -9.21 -8.37 -6.03
C MET A 47 -7.73 -8.60 -5.67
N HIS A 48 -6.78 -8.08 -6.45
CA HIS A 48 -5.35 -8.18 -6.17
C HIS A 48 -4.75 -6.87 -5.62
N ASP A 49 -5.53 -5.80 -5.59
CA ASP A 49 -5.09 -4.48 -5.16
C ASP A 49 -5.09 -4.36 -3.63
N LEU A 50 -4.10 -3.64 -3.13
CA LEU A 50 -4.07 -3.13 -1.76
C LEU A 50 -4.45 -1.65 -1.77
N CYS A 51 -5.51 -1.31 -1.04
CA CYS A 51 -5.88 0.07 -0.77
C CYS A 51 -5.39 0.47 0.62
N VAL A 52 -4.58 1.53 0.69
CA VAL A 52 -4.03 2.06 1.94
C VAL A 52 -4.61 3.45 2.22
N MET A 53 -5.10 3.67 3.44
CA MET A 53 -5.70 4.93 3.89
C MET A 53 -5.04 5.42 5.17
N GLN A 54 -5.00 6.73 5.37
CA GLN A 54 -4.59 7.35 6.64
C GLN A 54 -5.72 7.35 7.69
N THR A 55 -6.98 7.36 7.24
CA THR A 55 -8.15 7.37 8.11
C THR A 55 -8.98 6.10 7.94
N ALA A 56 -9.30 5.48 9.07
CA ALA A 56 -10.21 4.34 9.16
C ALA A 56 -11.54 4.63 8.43
N GLY A 57 -11.96 3.74 7.53
CA GLY A 57 -13.23 3.86 6.82
C GLY A 57 -13.25 4.88 5.68
N ALA A 58 -12.11 5.49 5.32
CA ALA A 58 -12.05 6.43 4.21
C ALA A 58 -12.29 5.75 2.84
N PHE A 59 -12.06 4.45 2.70
CA PHE A 59 -12.31 3.77 1.42
C PHE A 59 -13.81 3.43 1.25
N PRO A 60 -14.43 3.70 0.08
CA PRO A 60 -13.91 4.38 -1.12
C PRO A 60 -14.25 5.89 -1.19
N LEU A 61 -14.74 6.49 -0.10
CA LEU A 61 -15.31 7.84 -0.07
C LEU A 61 -14.28 8.98 0.07
N GLY A 62 -13.06 8.67 0.47
CA GLY A 62 -11.97 9.63 0.68
C GLY A 62 -10.68 9.18 0.00
N PRO A 63 -9.61 9.98 0.10
CA PRO A 63 -8.35 9.68 -0.58
C PRO A 63 -7.71 8.39 -0.09
N TYR A 64 -7.23 7.57 -1.03
CA TYR A 64 -6.52 6.34 -0.74
C TYR A 64 -5.40 6.09 -1.74
N LEU A 65 -4.39 5.37 -1.30
CA LEU A 65 -3.33 4.86 -2.17
C LEU A 65 -3.73 3.46 -2.64
N ARG A 66 -3.93 3.30 -3.94
CA ARG A 66 -4.10 1.98 -4.56
C ARG A 66 -2.74 1.45 -5.00
N ILE A 67 -2.43 0.24 -4.60
CA ILE A 67 -1.21 -0.47 -4.95
C ILE A 67 -1.61 -1.72 -5.72
N SER A 68 -1.28 -1.76 -7.00
CA SER A 68 -1.76 -2.74 -7.97
C SER A 68 -0.60 -3.54 -8.56
N PRO A 69 -0.62 -4.88 -8.48
CA PRO A 69 0.34 -5.72 -9.17
C PRO A 69 0.11 -5.66 -10.69
N ARG A 70 1.19 -5.64 -11.47
CA ARG A 70 1.10 -5.64 -12.95
C ARG A 70 1.39 -6.99 -13.60
N PHE A 71 1.72 -8.00 -12.80
CA PHE A 71 2.06 -9.37 -13.25
C PHE A 71 3.24 -9.46 -14.23
N ASP A 72 4.03 -8.38 -14.32
CA ASP A 72 5.27 -8.28 -15.11
C ASP A 72 6.50 -8.11 -14.19
N GLY A 73 6.36 -8.39 -12.89
CA GLY A 73 7.37 -8.15 -11.86
C GLY A 73 7.44 -6.69 -11.37
N THR A 74 6.43 -5.88 -11.72
CA THR A 74 6.29 -4.51 -11.24
C THR A 74 4.95 -4.27 -10.53
N VAL A 75 4.91 -3.20 -9.75
CA VAL A 75 3.76 -2.74 -8.98
C VAL A 75 3.50 -1.27 -9.30
N GLU A 76 2.25 -0.94 -9.61
CA GLU A 76 1.78 0.44 -9.74
C GLU A 76 1.27 0.96 -8.39
N PHE A 77 1.80 2.10 -7.97
CA PHE A 77 1.25 2.95 -6.94
C PHE A 77 0.40 4.03 -7.61
N ARG A 78 -0.82 4.25 -7.15
CA ARG A 78 -1.71 5.30 -7.65
C ARG A 78 -2.47 5.94 -6.49
N TYR A 79 -2.28 7.24 -6.28
CA TYR A 79 -3.00 7.99 -5.27
C TYR A 79 -4.32 8.51 -5.85
N VAL A 80 -5.43 8.02 -5.30
CA VAL A 80 -6.79 8.35 -5.74
C VAL A 80 -7.35 9.40 -4.81
N ASP A 81 -7.07 10.66 -5.09
CA ASP A 81 -7.54 11.85 -4.36
C ASP A 81 -8.55 12.70 -5.14
N THR A 82 -8.65 12.44 -6.45
CA THR A 82 -9.59 13.08 -7.36
C THR A 82 -10.19 12.06 -8.33
N HIS A 83 -11.38 12.33 -8.87
CA HIS A 83 -11.99 11.52 -9.92
C HIS A 83 -11.31 11.66 -11.29
N VAL A 84 -10.41 12.63 -11.45
CA VAL A 84 -9.70 12.87 -12.73
C VAL A 84 -8.43 12.03 -12.80
N THR A 85 -8.49 10.85 -13.42
CA THR A 85 -7.39 9.86 -13.45
C THR A 85 -6.05 10.41 -13.94
N THR A 86 -6.05 11.33 -14.91
CA THR A 86 -4.83 11.92 -15.46
C THR A 86 -4.11 12.87 -14.50
N ARG A 87 -4.78 13.31 -13.44
CA ARG A 87 -4.23 14.17 -12.38
C ARG A 87 -3.76 13.38 -11.16
N GLN A 88 -4.09 12.10 -11.08
CA GLN A 88 -3.69 11.24 -9.99
C GLN A 88 -2.20 10.96 -10.06
N TRP A 89 -1.51 11.16 -8.95
CA TRP A 89 -0.12 10.75 -8.82
C TRP A 89 -0.03 9.24 -8.99
N HIS A 90 0.93 8.78 -9.79
CA HIS A 90 1.22 7.36 -9.92
C HIS A 90 2.71 7.10 -10.16
N ARG A 91 3.19 5.93 -9.74
CA ARG A 91 4.56 5.44 -9.96
C ARG A 91 4.53 3.94 -10.18
N VAL A 92 5.40 3.45 -11.05
CA VAL A 92 5.63 2.01 -11.23
C VAL A 92 7.02 1.69 -10.73
N VAL A 93 7.14 0.64 -9.92
CA VAL A 93 8.42 0.18 -9.35
C VAL A 93 8.51 -1.34 -9.47
N LYS A 94 9.72 -1.88 -9.39
CA LYS A 94 9.93 -3.34 -9.31
C LYS A 94 9.49 -3.88 -7.96
N ASP A 95 9.17 -5.16 -7.90
CA ASP A 95 8.78 -5.87 -6.68
C ASP A 95 9.76 -5.66 -5.51
N GLU A 96 11.06 -5.58 -5.78
CA GLU A 96 12.12 -5.37 -4.77
C GLU A 96 12.09 -3.96 -4.12
N ASP A 97 11.52 -2.96 -4.80
CA ASP A 97 11.51 -1.56 -4.36
C ASP A 97 10.17 -1.11 -3.76
N VAL A 98 9.18 -2.00 -3.70
CA VAL A 98 7.77 -1.66 -3.38
C VAL A 98 7.65 -1.02 -1.99
N PHE A 99 8.28 -1.60 -0.97
CA PHE A 99 8.20 -1.03 0.38
C PHE A 99 8.94 0.30 0.50
N ALA A 100 10.13 0.42 -0.08
CA ALA A 100 10.85 1.69 -0.12
C ALA A 100 10.05 2.79 -0.84
N ARG A 101 9.30 2.42 -1.88
CA ARG A 101 8.38 3.32 -2.57
C ARG A 101 7.22 3.78 -1.68
N LEU A 102 6.64 2.86 -0.91
CA LEU A 102 5.58 3.19 0.04
C LEU A 102 6.08 4.19 1.09
N VAL A 103 7.27 3.96 1.66
CA VAL A 103 7.89 4.89 2.61
C VAL A 103 8.11 6.27 1.99
N GLY A 104 8.70 6.33 0.79
CA GLY A 104 8.91 7.59 0.09
C GLY A 104 7.59 8.32 -0.23
N PHE A 105 6.50 7.59 -0.47
CA PHE A 105 5.17 8.19 -0.63
C PHE A 105 4.66 8.81 0.68
N PHE A 106 4.82 8.12 1.81
CA PHE A 106 4.46 8.68 3.12
C PHE A 106 5.23 9.95 3.44
N ASP A 107 6.53 9.97 3.14
CA ASP A 107 7.37 11.15 3.35
C ASP A 107 6.94 12.30 2.44
N GLN A 108 6.64 12.04 1.17
CA GLN A 108 6.20 13.05 0.20
C GLN A 108 4.88 13.73 0.59
N LEU A 109 3.94 12.99 1.19
CA LEU A 109 2.65 13.53 1.63
C LEU A 109 2.60 13.86 3.13
N HIS A 110 3.73 13.74 3.84
CA HIS A 110 3.81 13.95 5.29
C HIS A 110 2.73 13.17 6.07
N TRP A 111 2.44 11.93 5.66
CA TRP A 111 1.43 11.08 6.32
C TRP A 111 1.78 10.74 7.76
N PHE A 112 3.07 10.77 8.08
CA PHE A 112 3.61 10.59 9.42
C PHE A 112 4.43 11.82 9.78
N ALA A 113 4.32 12.27 11.03
CA ALA A 113 5.19 13.32 11.52
C ALA A 113 6.64 12.81 11.47
N SER A 114 7.49 13.50 10.72
CA SER A 114 8.94 13.34 10.86
C SER A 114 9.30 13.77 12.28
N GLU A 115 9.96 12.89 13.05
CA GLU A 115 10.60 13.29 14.31
C GLU A 115 11.69 14.30 13.97
N HIS A 116 11.34 15.59 13.89
CA HIS A 116 12.32 16.65 13.98
C HIS A 116 12.80 16.61 15.43
N SER A 117 13.90 15.89 15.66
CA SER A 117 14.72 16.07 16.83
C SER A 117 15.10 17.55 16.86
N LYS A 118 14.53 18.27 17.83
CA LYS A 118 15.00 19.63 18.16
C LYS A 118 16.44 19.47 18.64
N SER A 119 17.40 19.80 17.77
CA SER A 119 18.78 20.08 18.18
C SER A 119 18.85 21.33 19.02
#